data_AF-F8Q5Z4-F1
#
_entry.id   AF-F8Q5Z4-F1
#
_cell.length_a   1.000
_cell.length_b   1.000
_cell.length_c   1.000
_cell.angle_alpha   90.00
_cell.angle_beta   90.00
_cell.angle_gamma   90.00
#
_symmetry.space_group_name_H-M   'P 1'
#
loop_
_entity.id
_entity.type
_entity.pdbx_description
1 polymer ?
#
loop_
_entity_poly.entity_id
_entity_poly.type
_entity_poly.pdbx_seq_one_letter_code
_entity_poly.pdbx_strand_id
1 'polypeptide(L)'
;MSSVSASVSMPSALYLLLKMGERCRITLDMFPNHLLDLATAGHTVIRLYAMTQEGFPPPTCCSKSFCQEDLQAKLLEINSNEEIKNTLIDYFWGEIVAKAHLMINGAYHIPGDMMPAQIKTVVTWLLEIGAFADGDLDIKARARTFNKQKPFSHQIVKDLIHNQWYKCKGEGVYYPEHFKGIPLALLVITTAALFILLCFWIECSLRASVNGTKATLEFSENVFKTRWEYYFKKLSVLQRKSPIWMKKIRDGLYQDILNLANLHYLGIVDDHMKDEDFGIDFEALEGAVTVVEHAA
;
A
#
# COMPACT_ATOMS: atom_id res chain seq x y z
N MET A 1 -2.98 -63.09 -8.88
CA MET A 1 -3.70 -61.87 -8.47
C MET A 1 -2.67 -60.93 -7.89
N SER A 2 -2.12 -60.03 -8.73
CA SER A 2 -1.10 -59.06 -8.32
C SER A 2 -1.76 -57.69 -8.33
N SER A 3 -2.05 -57.16 -7.15
CA SER A 3 -2.60 -55.82 -6.97
C SER A 3 -1.49 -54.79 -7.20
N VAL A 4 -1.59 -54.05 -8.30
CA VAL A 4 -0.80 -52.85 -8.56
C VAL A 4 -1.33 -51.74 -7.63
N SER A 5 -0.53 -51.33 -6.65
CA SER A 5 -0.80 -50.12 -5.87
C SER A 5 -0.46 -48.90 -6.73
N ALA A 6 -1.47 -48.25 -7.30
CA ALA A 6 -1.32 -46.95 -7.93
C ALA A 6 -0.96 -45.92 -6.84
N SER A 7 0.27 -45.41 -6.88
CA SER A 7 0.63 -44.19 -6.16
C SER A 7 -0.15 -43.03 -6.79
N VAL A 8 -1.19 -42.59 -6.09
CA VAL A 8 -1.94 -41.40 -6.47
C VAL A 8 -1.01 -40.20 -6.30
N SER A 9 -0.53 -39.67 -7.42
CA SER A 9 0.12 -38.37 -7.49
C SER A 9 -0.84 -37.32 -6.92
N MET A 10 -0.50 -36.79 -5.74
CA MET A 10 -1.21 -35.67 -5.14
C MET A 10 -1.09 -34.44 -6.06
N PRO A 11 -2.20 -33.77 -6.40
CA PRO A 11 -2.14 -32.50 -7.13
C PRO A 11 -1.30 -31.49 -6.36
N SER A 12 -0.38 -30.79 -7.03
CA SER A 12 0.51 -29.79 -6.42
C SER A 12 -0.22 -28.70 -5.62
N ALA A 13 -1.50 -28.46 -5.93
CA ALA A 13 -2.40 -27.56 -5.18
C ALA A 13 -2.73 -28.07 -3.76
N LEU A 14 -2.83 -29.39 -3.56
CA LEU A 14 -3.10 -30.00 -2.26
C LEU A 14 -1.86 -30.01 -1.35
N TYR A 15 -0.66 -30.07 -1.94
CA TYR A 15 0.60 -29.87 -1.23
C TYR A 15 0.79 -28.41 -0.77
N LEU A 16 0.37 -27.45 -1.59
CA LEU A 16 0.29 -26.03 -1.20
C LEU A 16 -0.69 -25.82 -0.04
N LEU A 17 -1.89 -26.39 -0.10
CA LEU A 17 -2.89 -26.32 0.97
C LEU A 17 -2.42 -26.92 2.30
N LEU A 18 -1.67 -28.02 2.28
CA LEU A 18 -1.11 -28.64 3.50
C LEU A 18 0.03 -27.82 4.12
N LYS A 19 0.82 -27.09 3.32
CA LYS A 19 1.80 -26.12 3.83
C LYS A 19 1.16 -24.80 4.31
N MET A 20 -0.05 -24.49 3.85
CA MET A 20 -0.81 -23.28 4.22
C MET A 20 -1.56 -23.40 5.56
N GLY A 21 -1.54 -24.57 6.21
CA GLY A 21 -2.13 -24.79 7.54
C GLY A 21 -1.37 -24.09 8.68
N GLU A 22 -0.12 -23.69 8.45
CA GLU A 22 0.67 -22.85 9.33
C GLU A 22 1.02 -21.57 8.55
N ARG A 23 0.14 -20.55 8.59
CA ARG A 23 0.25 -19.35 7.74
C ARG A 23 1.47 -18.48 8.08
N CYS A 24 2.61 -18.89 7.56
CA CYS A 24 3.78 -18.05 7.32
C CYS A 24 3.44 -16.96 6.30
N ARG A 25 4.06 -15.79 6.49
CA ARG A 25 4.08 -14.67 5.52
C ARG A 25 4.28 -15.22 4.10
N ILE A 26 3.29 -15.03 3.22
CA ILE A 26 3.45 -15.37 1.81
C ILE A 26 4.49 -14.43 1.23
N THR A 27 5.56 -14.99 0.66
CA THR A 27 6.62 -14.25 -0.02
C THR A 27 6.68 -14.66 -1.49
N LEU A 28 7.30 -13.83 -2.35
CA LEU A 28 7.29 -14.06 -3.80
C LEU A 28 7.91 -15.42 -4.19
N ASP A 29 8.88 -15.89 -3.40
CA ASP A 29 9.55 -17.20 -3.53
C ASP A 29 8.66 -18.40 -3.18
N MET A 30 7.49 -18.17 -2.58
CA MET A 30 6.50 -19.22 -2.32
C MET A 30 5.61 -19.50 -3.53
N PHE A 31 5.64 -18.66 -4.57
CA PHE A 31 4.90 -18.90 -5.79
C PHE A 31 5.65 -19.88 -6.71
N PRO A 32 4.96 -20.86 -7.31
CA PRO A 32 5.51 -21.69 -8.37
C PRO A 32 6.08 -20.84 -9.51
N ASN A 33 7.16 -21.28 -10.16
CA ASN A 33 7.81 -20.53 -11.25
C ASN A 33 6.85 -20.09 -12.37
N HIS A 34 5.85 -20.92 -12.70
CA HIS A 34 4.85 -20.58 -13.73
C HIS A 34 3.84 -19.51 -13.29
N LEU A 35 3.74 -19.23 -11.99
CA LEU A 35 2.92 -18.16 -11.42
C LEU A 35 3.75 -16.96 -10.97
N LEU A 36 5.09 -16.99 -11.10
CA LEU A 36 5.94 -15.91 -10.60
C LEU A 36 5.73 -14.61 -11.40
N ASP A 37 5.63 -14.72 -12.73
CA ASP A 37 5.33 -13.58 -13.61
C ASP A 37 3.91 -13.06 -13.38
N LEU A 38 2.97 -13.95 -13.05
CA LEU A 38 1.60 -13.59 -12.69
C LEU A 38 1.53 -12.94 -11.31
N ALA A 39 2.31 -13.41 -10.34
CA ALA A 39 2.40 -12.84 -9.01
C ALA A 39 3.06 -11.47 -9.05
N THR A 40 4.11 -11.30 -9.84
CA THR A 40 4.78 -10.01 -10.04
C THR A 40 3.86 -9.02 -10.75
N ALA A 41 3.23 -9.42 -11.85
CA ALA A 41 2.28 -8.58 -12.56
C ALA A 41 1.05 -8.27 -11.70
N GLY A 42 0.45 -9.28 -11.07
CA GLY A 42 -0.70 -9.15 -10.18
C GLY A 42 -0.40 -8.27 -8.97
N HIS A 43 0.82 -8.32 -8.44
CA HIS A 43 1.27 -7.44 -7.38
C HIS A 43 1.34 -5.97 -7.82
N THR A 44 1.95 -5.69 -8.97
CA THR A 44 1.97 -4.36 -9.59
C THR A 44 0.55 -3.86 -9.87
N VAL A 45 -0.30 -4.74 -10.40
CA VAL A 45 -1.70 -4.42 -10.71
C VAL A 45 -2.49 -4.12 -9.46
N ILE A 46 -2.42 -4.95 -8.41
CA ILE A 46 -3.12 -4.70 -7.15
C ILE A 46 -2.62 -3.39 -6.53
N ARG A 47 -1.31 -3.13 -6.58
CA ARG A 47 -0.75 -1.86 -6.11
C ARG A 47 -1.27 -0.66 -6.89
N LEU A 48 -1.42 -0.73 -8.21
CA LEU A 48 -1.96 0.37 -9.02
C LEU A 48 -3.49 0.46 -8.93
N TYR A 49 -4.17 -0.67 -8.85
CA TYR A 49 -5.62 -0.78 -8.81
C TYR A 49 -6.18 -0.33 -7.47
N ALA A 50 -5.62 -0.82 -6.36
CA ALA A 50 -6.03 -0.42 -5.01
C ALA A 50 -5.88 1.09 -4.79
N MET A 51 -5.04 1.74 -5.61
CA MET A 51 -4.79 3.18 -5.61
C MET A 51 -5.75 4.00 -6.47
N THR A 52 -6.23 3.41 -7.57
CA THR A 52 -7.00 4.11 -8.61
C THR A 52 -8.50 3.84 -8.55
N GLN A 53 -8.95 2.71 -7.97
CA GLN A 53 -10.36 2.27 -8.02
C GLN A 53 -10.84 1.69 -6.67
N GLU A 54 -11.01 2.54 -5.66
CA GLU A 54 -11.75 2.25 -4.41
C GLU A 54 -11.45 0.88 -3.74
N GLY A 55 -10.20 0.44 -3.71
CA GLY A 55 -9.69 -0.64 -2.84
C GLY A 55 -10.17 -2.08 -3.10
N PHE A 56 -11.38 -2.29 -3.65
CA PHE A 56 -11.94 -3.61 -3.97
C PHE A 56 -12.91 -3.52 -5.18
N PRO A 57 -12.64 -4.20 -6.32
CA PRO A 57 -13.56 -4.19 -7.46
C PRO A 57 -14.84 -4.98 -7.22
N PRO A 58 -15.99 -4.53 -7.78
CA PRO A 58 -16.89 -5.41 -8.51
C PRO A 58 -16.24 -5.83 -9.86
N PRO A 59 -16.56 -7.02 -10.42
CA PRO A 59 -15.88 -7.61 -11.58
C PRO A 59 -15.86 -6.79 -12.89
N THR A 60 -16.54 -5.65 -12.95
CA THR A 60 -16.93 -4.96 -14.19
C THR A 60 -16.20 -3.64 -14.46
N CYS A 61 -15.30 -3.18 -13.58
CA CYS A 61 -14.64 -1.87 -13.74
C CYS A 61 -13.21 -1.98 -14.27
N CYS A 62 -13.06 -2.17 -15.59
CA CYS A 62 -11.79 -2.03 -16.30
C CYS A 62 -11.77 -0.71 -17.10
N SER A 63 -11.25 0.37 -16.52
CA SER A 63 -11.09 1.66 -17.21
C SER A 63 -9.72 1.78 -17.90
N LYS A 64 -9.72 1.52 -19.22
CA LYS A 64 -9.03 2.14 -20.37
C LYS A 64 -7.67 2.89 -20.29
N SER A 65 -6.81 2.78 -19.27
CA SER A 65 -5.48 3.46 -19.31
C SER A 65 -4.25 2.59 -19.04
N PHE A 66 -4.37 1.27 -19.07
CA PHE A 66 -3.20 0.39 -18.96
C PHE A 66 -2.93 -0.26 -20.31
N CYS A 67 -2.19 0.44 -21.17
CA CYS A 67 -1.64 -0.10 -22.41
C CYS A 67 -0.53 -1.11 -22.09
N GLN A 68 -0.92 -2.33 -21.76
CA GLN A 68 -0.11 -3.52 -21.95
C GLN A 68 -1.11 -4.66 -22.12
N GLU A 69 -1.32 -5.12 -23.35
CA GLU A 69 -2.27 -6.22 -23.68
C GLU A 69 -2.00 -7.45 -22.80
N ASP A 70 -0.74 -7.65 -22.44
CA ASP A 70 -0.24 -8.66 -21.51
C ASP A 70 -0.77 -8.50 -20.06
N LEU A 71 -0.91 -7.26 -19.58
CA LEU A 71 -1.46 -6.95 -18.25
C LEU A 71 -2.97 -7.17 -18.21
N GLN A 72 -3.67 -6.83 -19.29
CA GLN A 72 -5.11 -7.02 -19.40
C GLN A 72 -5.48 -8.50 -19.48
N ALA A 73 -4.72 -9.29 -20.23
CA ALA A 73 -4.87 -10.75 -20.27
C ALA A 73 -4.61 -11.38 -18.90
N LYS A 74 -3.54 -10.98 -18.20
CA LYS A 74 -3.24 -11.43 -16.83
C LYS A 74 -4.31 -11.01 -15.82
N LEU A 75 -4.88 -9.82 -15.98
CA LEU A 75 -6.00 -9.33 -15.16
C LEU A 75 -7.26 -10.19 -15.33
N LEU A 76 -7.59 -10.56 -16.56
CA LEU A 76 -8.72 -11.45 -16.86
C LEU A 76 -8.51 -12.85 -16.26
N GLU A 77 -7.28 -13.37 -16.32
CA GLU A 77 -6.92 -14.64 -15.69
C GLU A 77 -7.10 -14.60 -14.16
N ILE A 78 -6.57 -13.57 -13.49
CA ILE A 78 -6.73 -13.39 -12.04
C ILE A 78 -8.20 -13.22 -11.66
N ASN A 79 -8.96 -12.41 -12.41
CA ASN A 79 -10.37 -12.15 -12.12
C ASN A 79 -11.24 -13.41 -12.30
N SER A 80 -10.79 -14.35 -13.14
CA SER A 80 -11.48 -15.62 -13.38
C SER A 80 -11.11 -16.71 -12.35
N ASN A 81 -10.15 -16.46 -11.46
CA ASN A 81 -9.66 -17.43 -10.48
C ASN A 81 -9.62 -16.83 -9.06
N GLU A 82 -10.66 -17.13 -8.28
CA GLU A 82 -10.79 -16.64 -6.89
C GLU A 82 -9.67 -17.11 -5.96
N GLU A 83 -9.07 -18.29 -6.19
CA GLU A 83 -7.96 -18.79 -5.36
C GLU A 83 -6.68 -17.97 -5.57
N ILE A 84 -6.34 -17.68 -6.83
CA ILE A 84 -5.20 -16.82 -7.19
C ILE A 84 -5.44 -15.41 -6.65
N LYS A 85 -6.65 -14.88 -6.83
CA LYS A 85 -7.04 -13.55 -6.34
C LYS A 85 -6.88 -13.43 -4.82
N ASN A 86 -7.40 -14.38 -4.05
CA ASN A 86 -7.25 -14.40 -2.60
C ASN A 86 -5.78 -14.51 -2.18
N THR A 87 -5.01 -15.34 -2.85
CA THR A 87 -3.56 -15.49 -2.58
C THR A 87 -2.79 -14.19 -2.83
N LEU A 88 -3.11 -13.46 -3.91
CA LEU A 88 -2.47 -12.18 -4.22
C LEU A 88 -2.89 -11.07 -3.25
N ILE A 89 -4.16 -11.06 -2.82
CA ILE A 89 -4.67 -10.16 -1.79
C ILE A 89 -3.93 -10.41 -0.47
N ASP A 90 -3.82 -11.66 -0.03
CA ASP A 90 -3.08 -12.04 1.18
C ASP A 90 -1.60 -11.67 1.10
N TYR A 91 -0.96 -11.87 -0.07
CA TYR A 91 0.42 -11.46 -0.32
C TYR A 91 0.60 -9.94 -0.18
N PHE A 92 -0.24 -9.15 -0.87
CA PHE A 92 -0.19 -7.68 -0.84
C PHE A 92 -0.41 -7.13 0.58
N TRP A 93 -1.43 -7.62 1.29
CA TRP A 93 -1.70 -7.19 2.66
C TRP A 93 -0.62 -7.62 3.63
N GLY A 94 -0.13 -8.86 3.50
CA GLY A 94 0.97 -9.37 4.30
C GLY A 94 2.24 -8.53 4.15
N GLU A 95 2.53 -8.06 2.93
CA GLU A 95 3.67 -7.17 2.68
C GLU A 95 3.50 -5.80 3.36
N ILE A 96 2.37 -5.13 3.16
CA ILE A 96 2.11 -3.80 3.76
C ILE A 96 2.14 -3.89 5.28
N VAL A 97 1.50 -4.90 5.87
CA VAL A 97 1.48 -5.10 7.32
C VAL A 97 2.89 -5.39 7.85
N ALA A 98 3.70 -6.18 7.14
CA ALA A 98 5.08 -6.43 7.53
C ALA A 98 5.93 -5.14 7.51
N LYS A 99 5.76 -4.27 6.52
CA LYS A 99 6.45 -2.96 6.48
C LYS A 99 5.94 -2.01 7.56
N ALA A 100 4.63 -1.97 7.78
CA ALA A 100 4.02 -1.20 8.86
C ALA A 100 4.55 -1.66 10.23
N HIS A 101 4.79 -2.96 10.41
CA HIS A 101 5.34 -3.52 11.66
C HIS A 101 6.72 -2.95 11.97
N LEU A 102 7.61 -2.94 10.98
CA LEU A 102 8.94 -2.34 11.15
C LEU A 102 8.86 -0.85 11.51
N MET A 103 7.87 -0.13 10.96
CA MET A 103 7.71 1.31 11.21
C MET A 103 7.08 1.63 12.56
N ILE A 104 6.08 0.85 12.99
CA ILE A 104 5.49 0.99 14.33
C ILE A 104 6.58 0.79 15.40
N ASN A 105 7.46 -0.18 15.19
CA ASN A 105 8.58 -0.42 16.10
C ASN A 105 9.50 0.81 16.19
N GLY A 106 9.81 1.47 15.08
CA GLY A 106 10.62 2.68 15.07
C GLY A 106 9.91 3.93 15.61
N ALA A 107 8.69 4.19 15.13
CA ALA A 107 7.94 5.41 15.43
C ALA A 107 7.38 5.40 16.86
N TYR A 108 6.83 4.27 17.29
CA TYR A 108 6.16 4.13 18.59
C TYR A 108 7.01 3.42 19.64
N HIS A 109 8.15 2.84 19.26
CA HIS A 109 8.96 2.03 20.18
C HIS A 109 8.14 0.88 20.80
N ILE A 110 7.18 0.34 20.05
CA ILE A 110 6.34 -0.81 20.43
C ILE A 110 6.85 -2.03 19.64
N PRO A 111 7.26 -3.15 20.27
CA PRO A 111 7.20 -3.40 21.70
C PRO A 111 8.34 -2.70 22.44
N GLY A 112 9.47 -2.41 21.77
CA GLY A 112 10.65 -1.80 22.37
C GLY A 112 10.97 -2.38 23.75
N ASP A 113 11.15 -1.49 24.72
CA ASP A 113 11.35 -1.83 26.14
C ASP A 113 10.03 -1.86 26.94
N MET A 114 8.87 -1.75 26.29
CA MET A 114 7.58 -1.70 26.96
C MET A 114 7.14 -3.09 27.44
N MET A 115 6.65 -3.14 28.68
CA MET A 115 6.03 -4.34 29.23
C MET A 115 4.68 -4.62 28.52
N PRO A 116 4.22 -5.90 28.43
CA PRO A 116 2.95 -6.24 27.77
C PRO A 116 1.74 -5.42 28.26
N ALA A 117 1.67 -5.12 29.57
CA ALA A 117 0.62 -4.28 30.14
C ALA A 117 0.66 -2.82 29.66
N GLN A 118 1.87 -2.27 29.48
CA GLN A 118 2.06 -0.92 28.94
C GLN A 118 1.69 -0.89 27.45
N ILE A 119 2.12 -1.88 26.67
CA ILE A 119 1.74 -2.02 25.25
C ILE A 119 0.22 -2.04 25.12
N LYS A 120 -0.47 -2.88 25.91
CA LYS A 120 -1.94 -2.93 25.92
C LYS A 120 -2.54 -1.53 26.20
N THR A 121 -2.04 -0.83 27.22
CA THR A 121 -2.60 0.47 27.62
C THR A 121 -2.37 1.55 26.55
N VAL A 122 -1.21 1.56 25.89
CA VAL A 122 -0.89 2.54 24.83
C VAL A 122 -1.70 2.23 23.57
N VAL A 123 -1.71 0.97 23.14
CA VAL A 123 -2.39 0.58 21.90
C VAL A 123 -3.90 0.68 22.03
N THR A 124 -4.50 0.30 23.17
CA THR A 124 -5.93 0.51 23.41
C THR A 124 -6.30 1.99 23.29
N TRP A 125 -5.51 2.89 23.89
CA TRP A 125 -5.74 4.33 23.77
C TRP A 125 -5.61 4.83 22.32
N LEU A 126 -4.60 4.36 21.57
CA LEU A 126 -4.43 4.70 20.15
C LEU A 126 -5.63 4.27 19.29
N LEU A 127 -6.20 3.09 19.57
CA LEU A 127 -7.35 2.55 18.84
C LEU A 127 -8.67 3.24 19.23
N GLU A 128 -8.88 3.50 20.52
CA GLU A 128 -10.09 4.18 21.03
C GLU A 128 -10.21 5.60 20.50
N ILE A 129 -9.10 6.34 20.52
CA ILE A 129 -9.06 7.72 20.03
C ILE A 129 -8.95 7.75 18.49
N GLY A 130 -8.32 6.74 17.89
CA GLY A 130 -8.09 6.66 16.45
C GLY A 130 -7.11 7.71 15.93
N ALA A 131 -6.17 8.15 16.78
CA ALA A 131 -5.20 9.22 16.51
C ALA A 131 -3.82 8.71 16.06
N PHE A 132 -3.65 7.41 15.81
CA PHE A 132 -2.38 6.80 15.38
C PHE A 132 -1.89 7.26 13.99
N ALA A 133 -2.69 8.03 13.26
CA ALA A 133 -2.29 8.65 12.00
C ALA A 133 -2.15 10.17 12.12
N ASP A 134 -2.46 10.77 13.27
CA ASP A 134 -2.50 12.22 13.45
C ASP A 134 -1.11 12.79 13.77
N GLY A 135 -0.86 14.02 13.30
CA GLY A 135 0.39 14.73 13.52
C GLY A 135 0.61 15.10 14.99
N ASP A 136 1.86 15.36 15.34
CA ASP A 136 2.31 15.72 16.69
C ASP A 136 1.84 14.71 17.77
N LEU A 137 1.75 13.42 17.41
CA LEU A 137 1.38 12.33 18.31
C LEU A 137 2.53 12.06 19.30
N ASP A 138 2.24 12.17 20.60
CA ASP A 138 3.16 11.77 21.66
C ASP A 138 2.50 10.74 22.58
N ILE A 139 3.00 9.50 22.47
CA ILE A 139 2.56 8.36 23.27
C ILE A 139 3.37 8.17 24.56
N LYS A 140 4.52 8.84 24.69
CA LYS A 140 5.42 8.74 25.86
C LYS A 140 5.13 9.83 26.89
N ALA A 141 4.54 10.95 26.48
CA ALA A 141 4.08 11.98 27.39
C ALA A 141 3.12 11.43 28.45
N ARG A 142 3.25 11.96 29.68
CA ARG A 142 2.41 11.57 30.84
C ARG A 142 0.92 11.77 30.56
N ALA A 143 0.58 12.84 29.85
CA ALA A 143 -0.71 13.00 29.19
C ALA A 143 -0.45 12.76 27.71
N ARG A 144 -0.86 11.60 27.18
CA ARG A 144 -0.72 11.28 25.75
C ARG A 144 -1.43 12.36 24.93
N THR A 145 -0.75 12.90 23.92
CA THR A 145 -1.27 14.03 23.13
C THR A 145 -1.25 13.74 21.64
N PHE A 146 -2.11 14.44 20.89
CA PHE A 146 -2.16 14.40 19.43
C PHE A 146 -2.79 15.70 18.90
N ASN A 147 -2.46 16.08 17.67
CA ASN A 147 -2.99 17.30 17.07
C ASN A 147 -4.19 17.04 16.16
N LYS A 148 -5.39 17.34 16.65
CA LYS A 148 -6.66 17.24 15.91
C LYS A 148 -6.71 18.09 14.63
N GLN A 149 -5.84 19.09 14.49
CA GLN A 149 -5.74 19.94 13.30
C GLN A 149 -4.82 19.36 12.21
N LYS A 150 -4.13 18.25 12.52
CA LYS A 150 -3.22 17.56 11.61
C LYS A 150 -3.58 16.07 11.43
N PRO A 151 -4.84 15.71 11.10
CA PRO A 151 -5.16 14.31 10.90
C PRO A 151 -4.36 13.72 9.73
N PHE A 152 -4.02 12.43 9.81
CA PHE A 152 -3.22 11.71 8.79
C PHE A 152 -1.82 12.30 8.49
N SER A 153 -1.33 13.22 9.34
CA SER A 153 -0.04 13.89 9.16
C SER A 153 1.08 13.26 9.98
N HIS A 154 0.84 12.09 10.59
CA HIS A 154 1.89 11.37 11.30
C HIS A 154 2.97 10.88 10.34
N GLN A 155 4.23 11.01 10.73
CA GLN A 155 5.38 10.63 9.90
C GLN A 155 5.31 9.17 9.42
N ILE A 156 4.72 8.28 10.21
CA ILE A 156 4.53 6.86 9.86
C ILE A 156 3.73 6.64 8.56
N VAL A 157 2.75 7.52 8.28
CA VAL A 157 1.94 7.45 7.06
C VAL A 157 2.82 7.73 5.85
N LYS A 158 3.64 8.79 5.94
CA LYS A 158 4.62 9.14 4.92
C LYS A 158 5.64 8.04 4.69
N ASP A 159 6.23 7.53 5.77
CA ASP A 159 7.27 6.49 5.68
C ASP A 159 6.70 5.22 5.04
N LEU A 160 5.47 4.82 5.41
CA LEU A 160 4.82 3.63 4.85
C LEU A 160 4.56 3.77 3.35
N ILE A 161 4.04 4.92 2.94
CA ILE A 161 3.81 5.20 1.53
C ILE A 161 5.13 5.17 0.75
N HIS A 162 6.15 5.85 1.26
CA HIS A 162 7.47 5.88 0.65
C HIS A 162 8.04 4.46 0.49
N ASN A 163 8.06 3.65 1.54
CA ASN A 163 8.67 2.31 1.48
C ASN A 163 7.87 1.28 0.69
N GLN A 164 6.56 1.48 0.54
CA GLN A 164 5.73 0.56 -0.23
C GLN A 164 5.67 0.93 -1.72
N TRP A 165 5.56 2.22 -2.06
CA TRP A 165 5.31 2.65 -3.43
C TRP A 165 6.45 3.44 -4.09
N TYR A 166 7.45 3.95 -3.36
CA TYR A 166 8.51 4.79 -3.93
C TYR A 166 9.93 4.24 -3.76
N LYS A 167 10.14 3.33 -2.80
CA LYS A 167 11.45 2.71 -2.56
C LYS A 167 11.74 1.60 -3.59
N CYS A 168 12.99 1.52 -4.05
CA CYS A 168 13.53 0.45 -4.92
C CYS A 168 12.66 0.14 -6.15
N LYS A 169 12.49 1.08 -7.09
CA LYS A 169 11.67 0.90 -8.31
C LYS A 169 10.18 0.64 -8.01
N GLY A 170 9.65 1.29 -6.98
CA GLY A 170 8.22 1.24 -6.68
C GLY A 170 7.38 1.91 -7.77
N GLU A 171 6.09 1.57 -7.81
CA GLU A 171 5.13 2.00 -8.84
C GLU A 171 4.93 3.52 -8.85
N GLY A 172 5.12 4.19 -7.71
CA GLY A 172 5.10 5.65 -7.60
C GLY A 172 6.20 6.35 -8.39
N VAL A 173 7.28 5.63 -8.73
CA VAL A 173 8.37 6.12 -9.59
C VAL A 173 8.04 5.96 -11.07
N TYR A 174 7.43 4.84 -11.44
CA TYR A 174 7.09 4.53 -12.84
C TYR A 174 5.82 5.23 -13.33
N TYR A 175 4.89 5.52 -12.42
CA TYR A 175 3.57 6.04 -12.73
C TYR A 175 3.27 7.33 -11.94
N PRO A 176 4.17 8.34 -11.94
CA PRO A 176 4.09 9.48 -11.01
C PRO A 176 2.77 10.26 -11.10
N GLU A 177 2.20 10.39 -12.29
CA GLU A 177 0.91 11.07 -12.51
C GLU A 177 -0.25 10.44 -11.74
N HIS A 178 -0.25 9.12 -11.56
CA HIS A 178 -1.29 8.42 -10.80
C HIS A 178 -1.18 8.63 -9.29
N PHE A 179 -0.02 9.11 -8.82
CA PHE A 179 0.24 9.36 -7.40
C PHE A 179 0.25 10.85 -7.06
N LYS A 180 0.13 11.74 -8.06
CA LYS A 180 0.12 13.19 -7.89
C LYS A 180 -0.99 13.61 -6.93
N GLY A 181 -0.60 14.35 -5.90
CA GLY A 181 -1.49 14.72 -4.81
C GLY A 181 -2.09 13.50 -4.10
N ILE A 182 -1.28 12.45 -3.85
CA ILE A 182 -1.58 11.21 -3.09
C ILE A 182 -3.05 10.76 -3.11
N PRO A 183 -3.43 9.70 -3.85
CA PRO A 183 -4.80 9.23 -3.94
C PRO A 183 -5.46 8.98 -2.57
N LEU A 184 -6.77 9.24 -2.47
CA LEU A 184 -7.52 9.01 -1.23
C LEU A 184 -7.42 7.55 -0.78
N ALA A 185 -7.53 6.62 -1.73
CA ALA A 185 -7.44 5.19 -1.48
C ALA A 185 -6.09 4.79 -0.88
N LEU A 186 -4.98 5.45 -1.27
CA LEU A 186 -3.66 5.21 -0.68
C LEU A 186 -3.63 5.50 0.81
N LEU A 187 -4.20 6.64 1.21
CA LEU A 187 -4.29 7.06 2.61
C LEU A 187 -5.16 6.09 3.41
N VAL A 188 -6.26 5.61 2.81
CA VAL A 188 -7.15 4.62 3.43
C VAL A 188 -6.42 3.30 3.67
N ILE A 189 -5.75 2.77 2.66
CA ILE A 189 -4.99 1.52 2.70
C ILE A 189 -3.89 1.58 3.76
N THR A 190 -3.11 2.66 3.75
CA THR A 190 -2.04 2.93 4.71
C THR A 190 -2.59 2.98 6.14
N THR A 191 -3.70 3.70 6.35
CA THR A 191 -4.30 3.82 7.68
C THR A 191 -4.93 2.51 8.17
N ALA A 192 -5.60 1.77 7.27
CA ALA A 192 -6.20 0.47 7.60
C ALA A 192 -5.13 -0.56 7.99
N ALA A 193 -4.01 -0.60 7.26
CA ALA A 193 -2.90 -1.50 7.59
C ALA A 193 -2.29 -1.18 8.97
N LEU A 194 -2.08 0.11 9.28
CA LEU A 194 -1.63 0.55 10.60
C LEU A 194 -2.60 0.15 11.71
N PHE A 195 -3.90 0.32 11.48
CA PHE A 195 -4.93 -0.08 12.43
C PHE A 195 -4.90 -1.59 12.72
N ILE A 196 -4.87 -2.42 11.68
CA ILE A 196 -4.87 -3.89 11.81
C ILE A 196 -3.66 -4.36 12.59
N LEU A 197 -2.50 -3.78 12.30
CA LEU A 197 -1.28 -4.08 13.01
C LEU A 197 -1.35 -3.66 14.49
N LEU A 198 -1.93 -2.49 14.81
CA LEU A 198 -2.17 -2.09 16.20
C LEU A 198 -3.11 -3.08 16.91
N CYS A 199 -4.19 -3.53 16.27
CA CYS A 199 -5.04 -4.58 16.85
C CYS A 199 -4.26 -5.87 17.16
N PHE A 200 -3.40 -6.30 16.24
CA PHE A 200 -2.54 -7.46 16.44
C PHE A 200 -1.63 -7.32 17.67
N TRP A 201 -1.05 -6.15 17.90
CA TRP A 201 -0.22 -5.89 19.09
C TRP A 201 -0.98 -6.08 20.41
N ILE A 202 -2.27 -5.74 20.48
CA ILE A 202 -3.10 -6.01 21.65
C ILE A 202 -3.27 -7.51 21.85
N GLU A 203 -3.57 -8.26 20.78
CA GLU A 203 -3.75 -9.71 20.86
C GLU A 203 -2.45 -10.41 21.29
N CYS A 204 -1.31 -10.03 20.72
CA CYS A 204 0.00 -10.48 21.15
C CYS A 204 0.24 -10.19 22.64
N SER A 205 -0.07 -8.96 23.09
CA SER A 205 0.14 -8.55 24.49
C SER A 205 -0.75 -9.33 25.45
N LEU A 206 -2.01 -9.59 25.07
CA LEU A 206 -2.95 -10.41 25.84
C LEU A 206 -2.48 -11.86 25.90
N ARG A 207 -2.10 -12.47 24.78
CA ARG A 207 -1.64 -13.87 24.72
C ARG A 207 -0.31 -14.08 25.45
N ALA A 208 0.63 -13.14 25.35
CA ALA A 208 1.87 -13.16 26.12
C ALA A 208 1.58 -13.09 27.63
N SER A 209 0.57 -12.33 28.05
CA SER A 209 0.16 -12.22 29.45
C SER A 209 -0.56 -13.47 29.98
N VAL A 210 -1.18 -14.27 29.11
CA VAL A 210 -1.99 -15.44 29.50
C VAL A 210 -1.24 -16.77 29.33
N ASN A 211 -0.51 -16.97 28.23
CA ASN A 211 0.02 -18.29 27.82
C ASN A 211 1.51 -18.29 27.38
N GLY A 212 2.20 -17.15 27.42
CA GLY A 212 3.63 -17.05 27.03
C GLY A 212 3.95 -17.42 25.56
N THR A 213 2.95 -17.66 24.73
CA THR A 213 3.10 -18.11 23.33
C THR A 213 3.05 -16.92 22.37
N LYS A 214 3.92 -16.92 21.35
CA LYS A 214 3.87 -15.93 20.26
C LYS A 214 2.56 -16.11 19.48
N ALA A 215 1.80 -15.04 19.34
CA ALA A 215 0.59 -15.03 18.52
C ALA A 215 0.97 -15.01 17.03
N THR A 216 0.26 -15.80 16.24
CA THR A 216 0.23 -15.70 14.78
C THR A 216 -0.85 -14.70 14.36
N LEU A 217 -0.54 -13.85 13.38
CA LEU A 217 -1.50 -12.89 12.82
C LEU A 217 -2.42 -13.66 11.87
N GLU A 218 -3.65 -13.94 12.29
CA GLU A 218 -4.68 -14.43 11.39
C GLU A 218 -5.35 -13.23 10.71
N PHE A 219 -4.89 -12.93 9.50
CA PHE A 219 -5.54 -11.96 8.64
C PHE A 219 -6.86 -12.55 8.12
N SER A 220 -7.95 -11.80 8.29
CA SER A 220 -9.22 -12.10 7.61
C SER A 220 -9.61 -10.92 6.74
N GLU A 221 -9.99 -11.22 5.50
CA GLU A 221 -10.45 -10.24 4.51
C GLU A 221 -11.57 -9.37 5.07
N ASN A 222 -12.52 -9.96 5.81
CA ASN A 222 -13.64 -9.25 6.42
C ASN A 222 -13.21 -8.16 7.41
N VAL A 223 -12.19 -8.42 8.23
CA VAL A 223 -11.64 -7.40 9.16
C VAL A 223 -11.01 -6.27 8.36
N PHE A 224 -10.24 -6.59 7.32
CA PHE A 224 -9.62 -5.59 6.47
C PHE A 224 -10.66 -4.72 5.77
N LYS A 225 -11.61 -5.35 5.08
CA LYS A 225 -12.67 -4.69 4.31
C LYS A 225 -13.46 -3.71 5.18
N THR A 226 -13.89 -4.15 6.37
CA THR A 226 -14.63 -3.30 7.31
C THR A 226 -13.82 -2.07 7.72
N ARG A 227 -12.50 -2.22 7.95
CA ARG A 227 -11.62 -1.10 8.33
C ARG A 227 -11.34 -0.17 7.16
N TRP A 228 -11.13 -0.73 5.98
CA TRP A 228 -11.00 0.04 4.76
C TRP A 228 -12.25 0.91 4.53
N GLU A 229 -13.46 0.33 4.59
CA GLU A 229 -14.73 1.05 4.43
C GLU A 229 -14.88 2.19 5.45
N TYR A 230 -14.53 1.92 6.71
CA TYR A 230 -14.55 2.94 7.77
C TYR A 230 -13.63 4.12 7.47
N TYR A 231 -12.36 3.87 7.12
CA TYR A 231 -11.39 4.93 6.84
C TYR A 231 -11.71 5.65 5.53
N PHE A 232 -12.20 4.93 4.53
CA PHE A 232 -12.68 5.51 3.28
C PHE A 232 -13.82 6.50 3.55
N LYS A 233 -14.82 6.11 4.36
CA LYS A 233 -15.90 7.00 4.77
C LYS A 233 -15.39 8.20 5.56
N LYS A 234 -14.48 8.00 6.53
CA LYS A 234 -13.90 9.08 7.36
C LYS A 234 -13.18 10.12 6.48
N LEU A 235 -12.32 9.65 5.58
CA LEU A 235 -11.56 10.49 4.66
C LEU A 235 -12.45 11.19 3.63
N SER A 236 -13.48 10.51 3.12
CA SER A 236 -14.47 11.09 2.22
C SER A 236 -15.27 12.22 2.87
N VAL A 237 -15.65 12.06 4.15
CA VAL A 237 -16.29 13.13 4.93
C VAL A 237 -15.34 14.30 5.14
N LEU A 238 -14.07 14.03 5.44
CA LEU A 238 -13.05 15.07 5.62
C LEU A 238 -12.80 15.86 4.33
N GLN A 239 -12.65 15.17 3.19
CA GLN A 239 -12.50 15.81 1.88
C GLN A 239 -13.70 16.68 1.53
N ARG A 240 -14.92 16.24 1.85
CA ARG A 240 -16.15 17.00 1.60
C ARG A 240 -16.28 18.23 2.49
N LYS A 241 -15.94 18.11 3.78
CA LYS A 241 -16.07 19.19 4.76
C LYS A 241 -14.89 20.17 4.75
N SER A 242 -13.71 19.73 4.29
CA SER A 242 -12.48 20.52 4.30
C SER A 242 -11.64 20.26 3.04
N PRO A 243 -12.18 20.53 1.83
CA PRO A 243 -11.54 20.15 0.56
C PRO A 243 -10.19 20.84 0.33
N ILE A 244 -10.07 22.11 0.68
CA ILE A 244 -8.83 22.89 0.53
C ILE A 244 -7.73 22.31 1.43
N TRP A 245 -8.06 22.04 2.68
CA TRP A 245 -7.13 21.42 3.63
C TRP A 245 -6.70 20.04 3.16
N MET A 246 -7.65 19.21 2.69
CA MET A 246 -7.37 17.86 2.21
C MET A 246 -6.43 17.88 0.99
N LYS A 247 -6.70 18.79 0.03
CA LYS A 247 -5.82 18.99 -1.12
C LYS A 247 -4.41 19.38 -0.67
N LYS A 248 -4.28 20.39 0.20
CA LYS A 248 -2.98 20.86 0.71
C LYS A 248 -2.18 19.74 1.38
N ILE A 249 -2.81 18.92 2.21
CA ILE A 249 -2.13 17.82 2.90
C ILE A 249 -1.69 16.74 1.92
N ARG A 250 -2.54 16.37 0.95
CA ARG A 250 -2.19 15.37 -0.06
C ARG A 250 -1.06 15.84 -0.98
N ASP A 251 -1.10 17.09 -1.40
CA ASP A 251 -0.06 17.70 -2.25
C ASP A 251 1.25 17.84 -1.46
N GLY A 252 1.19 18.31 -0.21
CA GLY A 252 2.36 18.41 0.66
C GLY A 252 2.98 17.04 0.96
N LEU A 253 2.16 16.03 1.23
CA LEU A 253 2.62 14.66 1.44
C LEU A 253 3.31 14.08 0.20
N TYR A 254 2.75 14.35 -0.99
CA TYR A 254 3.38 13.93 -2.26
C TYR A 254 4.78 14.54 -2.41
N GLN A 255 4.90 15.85 -2.21
CA GLN A 255 6.19 16.56 -2.31
C GLN A 255 7.19 16.06 -1.27
N ASP A 256 6.75 15.86 -0.03
CA ASP A 256 7.59 15.28 1.02
C ASP A 256 8.13 13.89 0.64
N ILE A 257 7.30 13.04 0.02
CA ILE A 257 7.70 11.69 -0.42
C ILE A 257 8.69 11.77 -1.58
N LEU A 258 8.46 12.65 -2.55
CA LEU A 258 9.40 12.87 -3.65
C LEU A 258 10.76 13.34 -3.13
N ASN A 259 10.76 14.27 -2.17
CA ASN A 259 11.99 14.74 -1.53
C ASN A 259 12.71 13.59 -0.81
N LEU A 260 11.98 12.79 -0.02
CA LEU A 260 12.54 11.64 0.69
C LEU A 260 13.13 10.59 -0.26
N ALA A 261 12.52 10.41 -1.43
CA ALA A 261 12.96 9.46 -2.47
C ALA A 261 14.06 10.03 -3.39
N ASN A 262 14.48 11.29 -3.23
CA ASN A 262 15.33 12.02 -4.19
C ASN A 262 14.74 12.11 -5.62
N LEU A 263 13.42 12.25 -5.73
CA LEU A 263 12.64 12.29 -6.97
C LEU A 263 11.98 13.66 -7.21
N HIS A 264 12.58 14.75 -6.71
CA HIS A 264 12.02 16.10 -6.80
C HIS A 264 11.72 16.55 -8.25
N TYR A 265 12.45 16.03 -9.24
CA TYR A 265 12.20 16.29 -10.66
C TYR A 265 10.82 15.83 -11.15
N LEU A 266 10.20 14.82 -10.50
CA LEU A 266 8.84 14.37 -10.81
C LEU A 266 7.76 15.33 -10.27
N GLY A 267 8.14 16.25 -9.38
CA GLY A 267 7.23 17.20 -8.73
C GLY A 267 7.13 18.54 -9.45
N ILE A 268 7.93 18.76 -10.50
CA ILE A 268 7.92 19.99 -11.29
C ILE A 268 6.60 20.07 -12.04
N VAL A 269 5.83 21.13 -11.81
CA VAL A 269 4.62 21.42 -12.58
C VAL A 269 5.06 22.11 -13.86
N ASP A 270 4.62 21.64 -15.03
CA ASP A 270 4.95 22.21 -16.36
C ASP A 270 4.80 23.74 -16.43
N ASP A 271 3.93 24.34 -15.60
CA ASP A 271 3.78 25.79 -15.49
C ASP A 271 5.08 26.52 -15.08
N HIS A 272 6.00 25.88 -14.35
CA HIS A 272 7.30 26.46 -14.01
C HIS A 272 8.27 26.49 -15.21
N MET A 273 8.03 25.68 -16.25
CA MET A 273 8.87 25.62 -17.45
C MET A 273 8.35 26.51 -18.58
N LYS A 274 7.17 27.12 -18.44
CA LYS A 274 6.59 28.00 -19.48
C LYS A 274 7.34 29.31 -19.68
N ASP A 275 8.06 29.76 -18.66
CA ASP A 275 8.84 31.01 -18.67
C ASP A 275 10.35 30.76 -18.53
N GLU A 276 10.81 29.49 -18.55
CA GLU A 276 12.23 29.18 -18.55
C GLU A 276 12.79 29.32 -19.97
N ASP A 277 13.66 30.31 -20.16
CA ASP A 277 14.50 30.41 -21.35
C ASP A 277 15.54 29.29 -21.31
N PHE A 278 15.27 28.19 -22.02
CA PHE A 278 16.19 27.08 -22.17
C PHE A 278 17.38 27.41 -23.10
N GLY A 279 17.47 28.64 -23.63
CA GLY A 279 18.45 29.02 -24.64
C GLY A 279 18.23 28.29 -25.97
N ILE A 280 17.04 27.73 -26.18
CA ILE A 280 16.65 27.03 -27.39
C ILE A 280 15.86 28.00 -28.26
N ASP A 281 16.41 28.29 -29.44
CA ASP A 281 15.70 29.07 -30.47
C ASP A 281 14.70 28.17 -31.19
N PHE A 282 13.51 28.06 -30.61
CA PHE A 282 12.42 27.25 -31.15
C PHE A 282 11.96 27.74 -32.53
N GLU A 283 12.05 29.06 -32.81
CA GLU A 283 11.70 29.62 -34.13
C GLU A 283 12.71 29.17 -35.19
N ALA A 284 14.01 29.18 -34.90
CA ALA A 284 15.04 28.70 -35.82
C ALA A 284 14.91 27.19 -36.11
N LEU A 285 14.54 26.39 -35.10
CA LEU A 285 14.31 24.95 -35.26
C LEU A 285 13.09 24.64 -36.14
N GLU A 286 11.95 25.29 -35.91
CA GLU A 286 10.76 25.16 -36.75
C GLU A 286 11.03 25.65 -38.18
N GLY A 287 11.76 26.76 -38.32
CA GLY A 287 12.24 27.26 -39.61
C GLY A 287 13.10 26.23 -40.36
N ALA A 288 14.00 25.52 -39.68
CA ALA A 288 14.85 24.51 -40.31
C ALA A 288 14.08 23.29 -40.84
N VAL A 289 12.95 22.93 -40.24
CA VAL A 289 12.08 21.84 -40.71
C VAL A 289 11.38 22.21 -42.02
N THR A 290 10.92 23.46 -42.14
CA THR A 290 10.23 23.93 -43.36
C THR A 290 11.15 24.05 -44.58
N VAL A 291 12.46 24.19 -44.39
CA VAL A 291 13.43 24.29 -45.50
C VAL A 291 13.70 22.93 -46.15
N VAL A 292 13.45 21.81 -45.45
CA VAL A 292 13.72 20.46 -45.99
C VAL A 292 12.58 19.93 -46.86
N GLU A 293 11.32 20.35 -46.64
CA GLU A 293 10.17 19.91 -47.44
C GLU A 293 10.04 20.60 -48.82
N HIS A 294 10.92 21.54 -49.16
CA HIS A 294 10.94 22.19 -50.48
C HIS A 294 12.16 21.81 -51.33
N ALA A 295 12.94 20.82 -50.90
CA ALA A 295 14.12 20.34 -51.60
C ALA A 295 14.05 18.86 -52.04
N ALA A 296 12.84 18.30 -52.18
CA ALA A 296 12.62 16.97 -52.77
C ALA A 296 11.83 17.06 -54.09
#